data_AF-A0A3D6B9H2-F1
#
_entry.id   AF-A0A3D6B9H2-F1
#
_cell.length_a   1.000
_cell.length_b   1.000
_cell.length_c   1.000
_cell.angle_alpha   90.00
_cell.angle_beta   90.00
_cell.angle_gamma   90.00
#
_symmetry.space_group_name_H-M   'P 1'
#
loop_
_entity.id
_entity.type
_entity.pdbx_description
1 polymer ?
#
loop_
_entity_poly.entity_id
_entity_poly.type
_entity_poly.pdbx_seq_one_letter_code
_entity_poly.pdbx_strand_id
1 'polypeptide(L)'
;MSITQISKLINKIAIEENYSFGHIQYYRAQKNKKRPHTYEPFGGASIFEEDGYAYHTGGRQEFQFNIGKDWLDNRETKIFRFGLAFSLEKGRSLLNPIAEFKLKIERFNKFKVQKPSYFNDLKMWYYDNHLKSNPQSVVEIPESIIKEGNFIFIGKYFRKSISQINTNDIKEILTLFDYLLPLYQFVDPIPSDEMTENKIVRICWNKNGWIEPSGQDGKTTSKSHERDYGYGHEEWLFDFNKVIDGYHYGFLEPVNKFLSKYVGNKYNLLLYSINSNDRNKYWIGQLKDVEVIDTLASLRIINIYKTNGWIDEMKSQLESLHLNSSSLNKWIEDGKLFNIRFKAIDLIKYFGTPKLVDPSDNRITSTRYNLLDVEQNIIPEDDPNEEFDINTGNDGEVPYNRGPVRRIFHREIELEQKHNEMSDKFLKFLKTKYPDEIVKRECRTCGSKRIDIVRKTNEGNIFYEIKTYNDPITSLRNALGQIFEYAFYPSKRDAISLRIVSHRPPTENLKKYIQHLNEIIDTPLGYIHFDIDNNLIVTEI
;
A
#
# COMPACT_ATOMS: atom_id res chain seq x y z
N MET A 1 6.42 -39.50 29.54
CA MET A 1 7.35 -38.39 29.80
C MET A 1 6.68 -37.32 30.66
N SER A 2 7.45 -36.39 31.25
CA SER A 2 6.95 -35.16 31.88
C SER A 2 6.66 -34.08 30.82
N ILE A 3 5.92 -33.01 31.13
CA ILE A 3 5.64 -31.95 30.13
C ILE A 3 6.91 -31.21 29.73
N THR A 4 7.83 -30.99 30.67
CA THR A 4 9.17 -30.46 30.40
C THR A 4 9.96 -31.37 29.47
N GLN A 5 9.93 -32.69 29.71
CA GLN A 5 10.63 -33.65 28.84
C GLN A 5 10.06 -33.65 27.42
N ILE A 6 8.73 -33.62 27.28
CA ILE A 6 8.05 -33.56 25.98
C ILE A 6 8.42 -32.26 25.25
N SER A 7 8.35 -31.11 25.93
CA SER A 7 8.65 -29.80 25.34
C SER A 7 10.09 -29.71 24.84
N LYS A 8 11.05 -30.21 25.64
CA LYS A 8 12.46 -30.28 25.23
C LYS A 8 12.67 -31.20 24.03
N LEU A 9 11.97 -32.33 23.99
CA LEU A 9 12.09 -33.28 22.88
C LEU A 9 11.46 -32.72 21.59
N ILE A 10 10.34 -32.00 21.68
CA ILE A 10 9.75 -31.24 20.57
C ILE A 10 10.75 -30.23 20.02
N ASN A 11 11.33 -29.36 20.87
CA ASN A 11 12.30 -28.36 20.43
C ASN A 11 13.50 -29.01 19.70
N LYS A 12 14.03 -30.09 20.28
CA LYS A 12 15.17 -30.82 19.72
C LYS A 12 14.85 -31.42 18.35
N ILE A 13 13.79 -32.23 18.26
CA ILE A 13 13.42 -32.92 17.03
C ILE A 13 12.98 -31.93 15.94
N ALA A 14 12.28 -30.84 16.32
CA ALA A 14 11.86 -29.82 15.36
C ALA A 14 13.04 -29.23 14.59
N ILE A 15 14.17 -29.01 15.26
CA ILE A 15 15.39 -28.47 14.63
C ILE A 15 16.18 -29.57 13.91
N GLU A 16 16.41 -30.72 14.56
CA GLU A 16 17.21 -31.82 13.98
C GLU A 16 16.59 -32.39 12.70
N GLU A 17 15.25 -32.43 12.62
CA GLU A 17 14.50 -32.95 11.48
C GLU A 17 13.88 -31.83 10.61
N ASN A 18 14.27 -30.57 10.83
CA ASN A 18 13.92 -29.41 10.00
C ASN A 18 12.40 -29.17 9.81
N TYR A 19 11.63 -29.30 10.89
CA TYR A 19 10.22 -28.90 10.91
C TYR A 19 10.11 -27.36 10.95
N SER A 20 9.15 -26.81 10.20
CA SER A 20 8.91 -25.36 10.10
C SER A 20 8.58 -24.74 11.45
N PHE A 21 7.84 -25.46 12.30
CA PHE A 21 7.53 -25.05 13.67
C PHE A 21 8.77 -24.81 14.53
N GLY A 22 9.88 -25.53 14.28
CA GLY A 22 11.16 -25.30 14.95
C GLY A 22 11.66 -23.87 14.80
N HIS A 23 11.28 -23.19 13.72
CA HIS A 23 11.66 -21.82 13.40
C HIS A 23 10.61 -20.77 13.78
N ILE A 24 9.57 -21.12 14.55
CA ILE A 24 8.49 -20.19 14.92
C ILE A 24 8.99 -18.90 15.59
N GLN A 25 10.07 -18.96 16.37
CA GLN A 25 10.62 -17.78 17.02
C GLN A 25 11.24 -16.77 16.04
N TYR A 26 11.67 -17.20 14.84
CA TYR A 26 12.10 -16.29 13.78
C TYR A 26 10.92 -15.52 13.19
N TYR A 27 9.81 -16.21 12.92
CA TYR A 27 8.56 -15.58 12.52
C TYR A 27 8.09 -14.57 13.58
N ARG A 28 8.13 -14.95 14.86
CA ARG A 28 7.75 -14.07 15.98
C ARG A 28 8.69 -12.88 16.13
N ALA A 29 9.98 -13.04 15.85
CA ALA A 29 10.95 -11.95 15.86
C ALA A 29 10.61 -10.88 14.81
N GLN A 30 10.25 -11.33 13.61
CA GLN A 30 9.77 -10.47 12.52
C GLN A 30 8.43 -9.81 12.89
N LYS A 31 7.46 -10.60 13.32
CA LYS A 31 6.12 -10.15 13.73
C LYS A 31 6.16 -9.06 14.80
N ASN A 32 6.93 -9.30 15.86
CA ASN A 32 6.97 -8.41 17.02
C ASN A 32 8.02 -7.30 16.90
N LYS A 33 8.79 -7.27 15.80
CA LYS A 33 9.95 -6.37 15.59
C LYS A 33 10.89 -6.35 16.81
N LYS A 34 11.07 -7.50 17.45
CA LYS A 34 11.83 -7.66 18.70
C LYS A 34 12.63 -8.94 18.67
N ARG A 35 13.89 -8.87 19.13
CA ARG A 35 14.73 -10.05 19.30
C ARG A 35 14.11 -10.94 20.39
N PRO A 36 13.89 -12.24 20.13
CA PRO A 36 13.32 -13.13 21.12
C PRO A 36 14.37 -13.44 22.20
N HIS A 37 13.90 -13.63 23.44
CA HIS A 37 14.77 -14.01 24.56
C HIS A 37 15.35 -15.43 24.41
N THR A 38 14.65 -16.31 23.70
CA THR A 38 15.10 -17.64 23.30
C THR A 38 14.52 -17.97 21.93
N TYR A 39 15.26 -18.74 21.12
CA TYR A 39 14.77 -19.27 19.85
C TYR A 39 14.06 -20.62 20.00
N GLU A 40 14.00 -21.16 21.22
CA GLU A 40 13.25 -22.39 21.51
C GLU A 40 11.74 -22.18 21.36
N PRO A 41 11.05 -23.03 20.57
CA PRO A 41 9.59 -22.99 20.47
C PRO A 41 8.90 -23.08 21.83
N PHE A 42 9.35 -23.98 22.73
CA PHE A 42 8.85 -24.10 24.11
C PHE A 42 9.97 -23.84 25.14
N GLY A 43 10.00 -22.64 25.71
CA GLY A 43 10.95 -22.23 26.75
C GLY A 43 10.40 -22.42 28.17
N GLY A 44 11.28 -22.38 29.17
CA GLY A 44 10.93 -22.66 30.56
C GLY A 44 9.77 -21.80 31.12
N ALA A 45 9.68 -20.52 30.74
CA ALA A 45 8.63 -19.61 31.19
C ALA A 45 7.23 -19.91 30.62
N SER A 46 7.13 -20.83 29.66
CA SER A 46 5.86 -21.24 29.03
C SER A 46 5.58 -22.74 29.21
N ILE A 47 6.29 -23.40 30.14
CA ILE A 47 6.08 -24.78 30.54
C ILE A 47 5.58 -24.78 31.98
N PHE A 48 4.39 -25.33 32.19
CA PHE A 48 3.73 -25.40 33.49
C PHE A 48 3.72 -26.86 33.94
N GLU A 49 4.78 -27.29 34.64
CA GLU A 49 5.00 -28.70 34.99
C GLU A 49 3.88 -29.28 35.87
N GLU A 50 3.47 -28.53 36.90
CA GLU A 50 2.41 -28.94 37.84
C GLU A 50 1.05 -29.05 37.12
N ASP A 51 0.76 -28.08 36.26
CA ASP A 51 -0.47 -28.04 35.47
C ASP A 51 -0.41 -28.91 34.21
N GLY A 52 0.73 -29.54 33.92
CA GLY A 52 0.92 -30.51 32.85
C GLY A 52 0.62 -29.97 31.45
N TYR A 53 0.87 -28.68 31.19
CA TYR A 53 0.69 -28.07 29.87
C TYR A 53 1.85 -27.14 29.51
N ALA A 54 1.99 -26.86 28.22
CA ALA A 54 2.90 -25.84 27.71
C ALA A 54 2.27 -25.14 26.51
N TYR A 55 2.66 -23.88 26.30
CA TYR A 55 2.41 -23.16 25.05
C TYR A 55 3.72 -22.61 24.51
N HIS A 56 3.77 -22.26 23.23
CA HIS A 56 5.01 -21.76 22.63
C HIS A 56 5.47 -20.46 23.30
N THR A 57 6.79 -20.27 23.44
CA THR A 57 7.40 -19.14 24.12
C THR A 57 6.86 -17.82 23.60
N GLY A 58 6.35 -16.98 24.52
CA GLY A 58 5.81 -15.66 24.21
C GLY A 58 4.39 -15.66 23.62
N GLY A 59 3.79 -16.82 23.40
CA GLY A 59 2.47 -16.95 22.77
C GLY A 59 1.28 -16.44 23.58
N ARG A 60 1.48 -15.83 24.76
CA ARG A 60 0.39 -15.55 25.72
C ARG A 60 -0.75 -14.70 25.13
N GLN A 61 -0.41 -13.81 24.20
CA GLN A 61 -1.35 -12.92 23.50
C GLN A 61 -1.64 -13.42 22.07
N GLU A 62 -1.18 -14.59 21.67
CA GLU A 62 -1.25 -15.12 20.30
C GLU A 62 -2.15 -16.36 20.24
N PHE A 63 -2.46 -16.86 19.04
CA PHE A 63 -3.12 -18.14 18.84
C PHE A 63 -2.12 -19.25 19.16
N GLN A 64 -2.18 -19.75 20.39
CA GLN A 64 -1.10 -20.50 21.01
C GLN A 64 -0.99 -21.91 20.45
N PHE A 65 0.15 -22.26 19.84
CA PHE A 65 0.58 -23.66 19.83
C PHE A 65 0.66 -24.16 21.27
N ASN A 66 -0.17 -25.15 21.58
CA ASN A 66 -0.45 -25.61 22.93
C ASN A 66 -0.44 -27.14 22.99
N ILE A 67 0.19 -27.67 24.04
CA ILE A 67 0.22 -29.09 24.37
C ILE A 67 -0.16 -29.27 25.84
N GLY A 68 -0.77 -30.40 26.20
CA GLY A 68 -0.95 -30.69 27.62
C GLY A 68 -1.89 -31.85 27.95
N LYS A 69 -1.98 -32.16 29.24
CA LYS A 69 -2.97 -33.10 29.76
C LYS A 69 -4.38 -32.54 29.59
N ASP A 70 -5.29 -33.41 29.21
CA ASP A 70 -6.72 -33.13 29.12
C ASP A 70 -7.51 -34.44 29.34
N TRP A 71 -8.83 -34.38 29.23
CA TRP A 71 -9.71 -35.50 29.53
C TRP A 71 -10.92 -35.54 28.60
N LEU A 72 -11.44 -36.74 28.34
CA LEU A 72 -12.77 -36.96 27.74
C LEU A 72 -13.71 -37.54 28.80
N ASP A 73 -15.00 -37.68 28.43
CA ASP A 73 -15.98 -38.46 29.18
C ASP A 73 -16.02 -38.06 30.66
N ASN A 74 -16.25 -36.76 30.95
CA ASN A 74 -16.31 -36.22 32.32
C ASN A 74 -15.10 -36.56 33.22
N ARG A 75 -13.90 -36.57 32.64
CA ARG A 75 -12.60 -36.84 33.30
C ARG A 75 -12.26 -38.33 33.50
N GLU A 76 -13.01 -39.24 32.90
CA GLU A 76 -12.70 -40.68 32.94
C GLU A 76 -11.52 -41.06 32.05
N THR A 77 -11.46 -40.51 30.84
CA THR A 77 -10.41 -40.84 29.86
C THR A 77 -9.33 -39.77 29.85
N LYS A 78 -8.10 -40.11 30.28
CA LYS A 78 -6.94 -39.23 30.16
C LYS A 78 -6.46 -39.14 28.71
N ILE A 79 -6.26 -37.92 28.22
CA ILE A 79 -5.73 -37.64 26.89
C ILE A 79 -4.56 -36.67 26.95
N PHE A 80 -3.81 -36.60 25.86
CA PHE A 80 -2.80 -35.57 25.64
C PHE A 80 -3.18 -34.76 24.40
N ARG A 81 -3.54 -33.49 24.58
CA ARG A 81 -3.95 -32.59 23.50
C ARG A 81 -2.75 -31.88 22.88
N PHE A 82 -2.85 -31.58 21.59
CA PHE A 82 -1.88 -30.78 20.86
C PHE A 82 -2.54 -30.07 19.68
N GLY A 83 -2.29 -28.77 19.55
CA GLY A 83 -2.96 -27.93 18.55
C GLY A 83 -2.77 -26.44 18.82
N LEU A 84 -3.74 -25.64 18.38
CA LEU A 84 -3.80 -24.19 18.59
C LEU A 84 -4.90 -23.82 19.60
N ALA A 85 -4.68 -22.76 20.37
CA ALA A 85 -5.64 -22.34 21.39
C ALA A 85 -5.74 -20.81 21.56
N PHE A 86 -6.95 -20.34 21.80
CA PHE A 86 -7.21 -19.01 22.36
C PHE A 86 -7.40 -19.14 23.87
N SER A 87 -6.48 -18.57 24.65
CA SER A 87 -6.61 -18.45 26.11
C SER A 87 -7.12 -17.05 26.46
N LEU A 88 -8.44 -16.95 26.67
CA LEU A 88 -9.14 -15.70 27.02
C LEU A 88 -9.09 -15.40 28.52
N GLU A 89 -8.23 -16.08 29.27
CA GLU A 89 -7.99 -15.82 30.68
C GLU A 89 -7.25 -14.49 30.86
N LYS A 90 -7.50 -13.78 31.95
CA LYS A 90 -6.73 -12.58 32.30
C LYS A 90 -5.42 -12.97 32.96
N GLY A 91 -4.36 -12.20 32.71
CA GLY A 91 -3.06 -12.46 33.33
C GLY A 91 -2.21 -11.20 33.44
N ARG A 92 -1.04 -11.33 34.08
CA ARG A 92 -0.12 -10.20 34.28
C ARG A 92 0.29 -9.52 32.96
N SER A 93 0.45 -10.29 31.89
CA SER A 93 0.81 -9.81 30.55
C SER A 93 -0.38 -9.65 29.59
N LEU A 94 -1.61 -9.98 30.01
CA LEU A 94 -2.82 -9.84 29.21
C LEU A 94 -3.96 -9.30 30.09
N LEU A 95 -4.14 -7.98 30.08
CA LEU A 95 -5.10 -7.30 30.95
C LEU A 95 -6.54 -7.30 30.40
N ASN A 96 -6.69 -7.29 29.07
CA ASN A 96 -7.99 -7.32 28.37
C ASN A 96 -7.98 -8.39 27.26
N PRO A 97 -8.28 -9.66 27.60
CA PRO A 97 -8.22 -10.77 26.64
C PRO A 97 -9.19 -10.63 25.47
N ILE A 98 -10.38 -10.07 25.73
CA ILE A 98 -11.41 -9.93 24.69
C ILE A 98 -10.98 -8.92 23.63
N ALA A 99 -10.47 -7.76 24.04
CA ALA A 99 -9.94 -6.78 23.09
C ALA A 99 -8.76 -7.32 22.28
N GLU A 100 -7.85 -8.09 22.91
CA GLU A 100 -6.69 -8.69 22.23
C GLU A 100 -7.09 -9.73 21.17
N PHE A 101 -8.08 -10.58 21.49
CA PHE A 101 -8.39 -11.74 20.67
C PHE A 101 -9.57 -11.56 19.71
N LYS A 102 -10.37 -10.49 19.84
CA LYS A 102 -11.54 -10.27 18.98
C LYS A 102 -11.21 -10.34 17.49
N LEU A 103 -10.27 -9.52 17.02
CA LEU A 103 -9.83 -9.50 15.62
C LEU A 103 -9.19 -10.83 15.17
N LYS A 104 -8.52 -11.53 16.09
CA LYS A 104 -7.86 -12.82 15.79
C LYS A 104 -8.89 -13.93 15.60
N ILE A 105 -9.94 -13.92 16.40
CA ILE A 105 -11.08 -14.83 16.27
C ILE A 105 -11.85 -14.54 14.98
N GLU A 106 -12.06 -13.27 14.61
CA GLU A 106 -12.66 -12.90 13.31
C GLU A 106 -11.82 -13.42 12.13
N ARG A 107 -10.48 -13.30 12.18
CA ARG A 107 -9.58 -13.89 11.18
C ARG A 107 -9.68 -15.40 11.14
N PHE A 108 -9.75 -16.07 12.29
CA PHE A 108 -9.97 -17.52 12.34
C PHE A 108 -11.28 -17.93 11.64
N ASN A 109 -12.39 -17.26 11.96
CA ASN A 109 -13.69 -17.53 11.35
C ASN A 109 -13.64 -17.32 9.82
N LYS A 110 -13.01 -16.22 9.36
CA LYS A 110 -12.78 -15.97 7.94
C LYS A 110 -12.00 -17.11 7.28
N PHE A 111 -10.93 -17.60 7.90
CA PHE A 111 -10.16 -18.72 7.36
C PHE A 111 -11.01 -20.01 7.32
N LYS A 112 -11.83 -20.27 8.34
CA LYS A 112 -12.73 -21.43 8.39
C LYS A 112 -13.76 -21.43 7.26
N VAL A 113 -14.29 -20.26 6.89
CA VAL A 113 -15.20 -20.09 5.76
C VAL A 113 -14.47 -20.28 4.43
N GLN A 114 -13.28 -19.70 4.28
CA GLN A 114 -12.49 -19.78 3.04
C GLN A 114 -11.93 -21.18 2.76
N LYS A 115 -11.57 -21.92 3.80
CA LYS A 115 -10.92 -23.24 3.70
C LYS A 115 -11.58 -24.27 4.61
N PRO A 116 -12.84 -24.65 4.36
CA PRO A 116 -13.58 -25.53 5.26
C PRO A 116 -12.94 -26.92 5.40
N SER A 117 -12.38 -27.46 4.31
CA SER A 117 -11.74 -28.79 4.28
C SER A 117 -10.44 -28.87 5.07
N TYR A 118 -9.79 -27.73 5.35
CA TYR A 118 -8.57 -27.66 6.16
C TYR A 118 -8.77 -28.16 7.60
N PHE A 119 -10.03 -28.27 8.05
CA PHE A 119 -10.37 -28.64 9.43
C PHE A 119 -10.98 -30.03 9.56
N ASN A 120 -11.08 -30.82 8.47
CA ASN A 120 -11.79 -32.10 8.47
C ASN A 120 -11.26 -33.08 9.53
N ASP A 121 -9.94 -33.10 9.74
CA ASP A 121 -9.27 -34.00 10.68
C ASP A 121 -9.00 -33.37 12.06
N LEU A 122 -9.54 -32.17 12.31
CA LEU A 122 -9.35 -31.42 13.54
C LEU A 122 -10.62 -31.43 14.38
N LYS A 123 -10.44 -31.34 15.69
CA LYS A 123 -11.53 -31.16 16.64
C LYS A 123 -11.42 -29.82 17.33
N MET A 124 -12.58 -29.26 17.67
CA MET A 124 -12.72 -28.07 18.47
C MET A 124 -13.42 -28.41 19.77
N TRP A 125 -12.93 -27.89 20.89
CA TRP A 125 -13.63 -27.86 22.17
C TRP A 125 -13.26 -26.58 22.91
N TYR A 126 -14.05 -26.25 23.92
CA TYR A 126 -13.82 -25.05 24.71
C TYR A 126 -14.17 -25.28 26.17
N TYR A 127 -13.66 -24.39 27.02
CA TYR A 127 -14.01 -24.29 28.42
C TYR A 127 -14.76 -22.99 28.64
N ASP A 128 -15.98 -23.08 29.15
CA ASP A 128 -16.75 -21.94 29.67
C ASP A 128 -16.86 -22.12 31.18
N ASN A 129 -16.25 -21.22 31.96
CA ASN A 129 -16.22 -21.30 33.44
C ASN A 129 -15.82 -22.70 33.97
N HIS A 130 -14.71 -23.26 33.48
CA HIS A 130 -14.18 -24.59 33.81
C HIS A 130 -15.01 -25.79 33.33
N LEU A 131 -16.17 -25.57 32.71
CA LEU A 131 -16.96 -26.62 32.06
C LEU A 131 -16.46 -26.85 30.64
N LYS A 132 -16.02 -28.07 30.37
CA LYS A 132 -15.50 -28.48 29.07
C LYS A 132 -16.64 -28.92 28.15
N SER A 133 -16.66 -28.44 26.91
CA SER A 133 -17.52 -28.99 25.85
C SER A 133 -16.93 -30.27 25.23
N ASN A 134 -17.80 -31.13 24.69
CA ASN A 134 -17.34 -32.31 23.96
C ASN A 134 -16.57 -31.90 22.70
N PRO A 135 -15.48 -32.60 22.35
CA PRO A 135 -14.80 -32.38 21.07
C PRO A 135 -15.75 -32.58 19.89
N GLN A 136 -15.89 -31.54 19.08
CA GLN A 136 -16.76 -31.51 17.92
C GLN A 136 -15.97 -31.13 16.66
N SER A 137 -16.63 -31.20 15.50
CA SER A 137 -16.07 -30.65 14.26
C SER A 137 -15.84 -29.15 14.42
N VAL A 138 -14.78 -28.64 13.79
CA VAL A 138 -14.44 -27.22 13.89
C VAL A 138 -15.52 -26.38 13.20
N VAL A 139 -16.06 -25.42 13.93
CA VAL A 139 -17.04 -24.43 13.47
C VAL A 139 -16.46 -23.02 13.63
N GLU A 140 -17.13 -22.03 13.05
CA GLU A 140 -16.87 -20.64 13.41
C GLU A 140 -17.09 -20.46 14.91
N ILE A 141 -16.20 -19.72 15.58
CA ILE A 141 -16.28 -19.41 17.00
C ILE A 141 -17.42 -18.39 17.19
N PRO A 142 -18.53 -18.78 17.86
CA PRO A 142 -19.64 -17.87 18.08
C PRO A 142 -19.31 -16.84 19.17
N GLU A 143 -19.91 -15.65 19.10
CA GLU A 143 -19.73 -14.60 20.12
C GLU A 143 -20.05 -15.09 21.54
N SER A 144 -20.98 -16.05 21.67
CA SER A 144 -21.41 -16.61 22.95
C SER A 144 -20.31 -17.31 23.75
N ILE A 145 -19.18 -17.69 23.13
CA ILE A 145 -18.04 -18.32 23.82
C ILE A 145 -16.81 -17.41 23.87
N ILE A 146 -16.88 -16.19 23.32
CA ILE A 146 -15.83 -15.15 23.41
C ILE A 146 -16.01 -14.40 24.74
N LYS A 147 -15.64 -15.06 25.85
CA LYS A 147 -15.79 -14.54 27.21
C LYS A 147 -14.47 -14.62 27.98
N GLU A 148 -14.27 -13.69 28.90
CA GLU A 148 -13.08 -13.68 29.75
C GLU A 148 -13.05 -14.96 30.59
N GLY A 149 -11.89 -15.59 30.69
CA GLY A 149 -11.69 -16.88 31.37
C GLY A 149 -11.88 -18.11 30.48
N ASN A 150 -12.46 -17.97 29.28
CA ASN A 150 -12.66 -19.11 28.39
C ASN A 150 -11.36 -19.57 27.74
N PHE A 151 -11.28 -20.87 27.43
CA PHE A 151 -10.19 -21.47 26.67
C PHE A 151 -10.77 -22.22 25.48
N ILE A 152 -10.41 -21.84 24.26
CA ILE A 152 -10.92 -22.43 23.02
C ILE A 152 -9.77 -23.16 22.33
N PHE A 153 -9.93 -24.45 22.08
CA PHE A 153 -8.88 -25.30 21.53
C PHE A 153 -9.29 -25.90 20.18
N ILE A 154 -8.36 -25.90 19.23
CA ILE A 154 -8.51 -26.51 17.92
C ILE A 154 -7.28 -27.39 17.66
N GLY A 155 -7.49 -28.69 17.51
CA GLY A 155 -6.38 -29.61 17.27
C GLY A 155 -6.75 -31.08 17.37
N LYS A 156 -5.76 -31.89 17.72
CA LYS A 156 -5.89 -33.34 17.92
C LYS A 156 -5.56 -33.70 19.36
N TYR A 157 -5.78 -34.97 19.69
CA TYR A 157 -5.40 -35.54 20.96
C TYR A 157 -5.05 -37.02 20.81
N PHE A 158 -4.16 -37.49 21.67
CA PHE A 158 -3.93 -38.92 21.88
C PHE A 158 -4.77 -39.42 23.03
N ARG A 159 -5.35 -40.62 22.92
CA ARG A 159 -5.92 -41.36 24.07
C ARG A 159 -4.79 -41.99 24.91
N LYS A 160 -3.89 -41.14 25.39
CA LYS A 160 -2.69 -41.46 26.17
C LYS A 160 -2.56 -40.47 27.31
N SER A 161 -2.12 -40.93 28.48
CA SER A 161 -1.63 -40.03 29.53
C SER A 161 -0.28 -39.44 29.14
N ILE A 162 0.08 -38.33 29.75
CA ILE A 162 1.37 -37.65 29.49
C ILE A 162 2.59 -38.59 29.68
N SER A 163 2.51 -39.50 30.65
CA SER A 163 3.54 -40.51 30.91
C SER A 163 3.76 -41.47 29.73
N GLN A 164 2.73 -41.71 28.90
CA GLN A 164 2.73 -42.65 27.78
C GLN A 164 3.16 -42.04 26.44
N ILE A 165 3.31 -40.71 26.37
CA ILE A 165 3.82 -40.04 25.16
C ILE A 165 5.25 -40.50 24.90
N ASN A 166 5.51 -40.87 23.65
CA ASN A 166 6.79 -41.35 23.14
C ASN A 166 7.27 -40.52 21.95
N THR A 167 8.45 -40.84 21.40
CA THR A 167 9.07 -40.09 20.29
C THR A 167 8.24 -40.09 18.99
N ASN A 168 7.51 -41.17 18.68
CA ASN A 168 6.66 -41.20 17.48
C ASN A 168 5.48 -40.24 17.63
N ASP A 169 4.92 -40.15 18.85
CA ASP A 169 3.87 -39.16 19.16
C ASP A 169 4.40 -37.72 18.99
N ILE A 170 5.67 -37.46 19.34
CA ILE A 170 6.31 -36.15 19.11
C ILE A 170 6.37 -35.79 17.62
N LYS A 171 6.69 -36.76 16.75
CA LYS A 171 6.73 -36.53 15.29
C LYS A 171 5.35 -36.23 14.73
N GLU A 172 4.31 -36.88 15.24
CA GLU A 172 2.93 -36.59 14.85
C GLU A 172 2.49 -35.20 15.33
N ILE A 173 2.88 -34.80 16.55
CA ILE A 173 2.66 -33.43 17.05
C ILE A 173 3.32 -32.41 16.12
N LEU A 174 4.58 -32.61 15.76
CA LEU A 174 5.33 -31.71 14.87
C LEU A 174 4.73 -31.63 13.46
N THR A 175 4.31 -32.77 12.92
CA THR A 175 3.60 -32.83 11.64
C THR A 175 2.32 -31.99 11.68
N LEU A 176 1.54 -32.09 12.76
CA LEU A 176 0.36 -31.26 12.93
C LEU A 176 0.72 -29.78 13.11
N PHE A 177 1.80 -29.46 13.82
CA PHE A 177 2.20 -28.07 14.05
C PHE A 177 2.63 -27.36 12.76
N ASP A 178 3.40 -28.04 11.91
CA ASP A 178 3.73 -27.54 10.57
C ASP A 178 2.48 -27.38 9.73
N TYR A 179 1.56 -28.35 9.77
CA TYR A 179 0.28 -28.26 9.08
C TYR A 179 -0.53 -27.03 9.53
N LEU A 180 -0.54 -26.72 10.83
CA LEU A 180 -1.27 -25.61 11.45
C LEU A 180 -0.56 -24.24 11.34
N LEU A 181 0.71 -24.21 10.91
CA LEU A 181 1.49 -22.99 10.84
C LEU A 181 0.88 -21.93 9.89
N PRO A 182 0.37 -22.26 8.68
CA PRO A 182 -0.32 -21.28 7.83
C PRO A 182 -1.58 -20.68 8.48
N LEU A 183 -2.34 -21.46 9.25
CA LEU A 183 -3.50 -20.96 9.99
C LEU A 183 -3.06 -20.00 11.09
N TYR A 184 -2.03 -20.37 11.86
CA TYR A 184 -1.43 -19.48 12.86
C TYR A 184 -1.00 -18.16 12.22
N GLN A 185 -0.30 -18.21 11.08
CA GLN A 185 0.17 -17.03 10.36
C GLN A 185 -0.97 -16.17 9.77
N PHE A 186 -2.13 -16.76 9.46
CA PHE A 186 -3.29 -16.00 8.99
C PHE A 186 -4.01 -15.28 10.14
N VAL A 187 -4.10 -15.93 11.29
CA VAL A 187 -4.75 -15.38 12.49
C VAL A 187 -3.87 -14.32 13.17
N ASP A 188 -2.58 -14.63 13.27
CA ASP A 188 -1.53 -13.87 13.92
C ASP A 188 -0.42 -13.48 12.91
N PRO A 189 -0.77 -12.76 11.83
CA PRO A 189 0.17 -12.39 10.79
C PRO A 189 1.34 -11.60 11.37
N ILE A 190 2.53 -11.75 10.77
CA ILE A 190 3.51 -10.68 10.76
C ILE A 190 2.69 -9.45 10.39
N PRO A 191 2.72 -8.36 11.17
CA PRO A 191 2.24 -7.10 10.69
C PRO A 191 3.04 -6.87 9.41
N SER A 192 2.44 -7.22 8.28
CA SER A 192 2.80 -6.57 7.06
C SER A 192 2.57 -5.10 7.36
N ASP A 193 3.20 -4.25 6.56
CA ASP A 193 2.72 -2.88 6.55
C ASP A 193 1.18 -2.82 6.30
N GLU A 194 0.53 -3.92 5.85
CA GLU A 194 -0.90 -4.17 5.64
C GLU A 194 -1.74 -4.46 6.92
N MET A 195 -1.69 -3.57 7.88
CA MET A 195 -2.97 -2.98 8.29
C MET A 195 -2.90 -1.49 8.01
N THR A 196 -2.52 -1.15 6.78
CA THR A 196 -2.54 0.20 6.27
C THR A 196 -3.99 0.68 6.33
N GLU A 197 -4.34 1.39 7.39
CA GLU A 197 -5.70 1.85 7.60
C GLU A 197 -6.07 2.81 6.45
N ASN A 198 -7.27 2.60 5.90
CA ASN A 198 -7.81 3.48 4.88
C ASN A 198 -8.32 4.76 5.52
N LYS A 199 -7.81 5.91 5.07
CA LYS A 199 -8.23 7.23 5.56
C LYS A 199 -8.63 8.14 4.43
N ILE A 200 -9.65 8.97 4.67
CA ILE A 200 -9.93 10.15 3.85
C ILE A 200 -9.27 11.37 4.48
N VAL A 201 -8.59 12.15 3.66
CA VAL A 201 -7.80 13.32 4.07
C VAL A 201 -8.14 14.51 3.18
N ARG A 202 -8.41 15.65 3.82
CA ARG A 202 -8.54 16.93 3.15
C ARG A 202 -7.15 17.54 2.89
N ILE A 203 -6.93 18.00 1.67
CA ILE A 203 -5.80 18.86 1.30
C ILE A 203 -6.29 20.22 0.81
N CYS A 204 -5.46 21.26 0.92
CA CYS A 204 -5.78 22.60 0.47
C CYS A 204 -6.08 22.64 -1.03
N TRP A 205 -6.90 23.61 -1.47
CA TRP A 205 -7.24 23.74 -2.88
C TRP A 205 -6.06 24.24 -3.70
N ASN A 206 -5.83 23.61 -4.85
CA ASN A 206 -4.74 23.96 -5.74
C ASN A 206 -5.13 23.80 -7.21
N LYS A 207 -4.80 24.81 -8.03
CA LYS A 207 -5.05 24.79 -9.49
C LYS A 207 -3.86 24.33 -10.32
N ASN A 208 -2.69 24.19 -9.69
CA ASN A 208 -1.43 23.79 -10.29
C ASN A 208 -1.14 22.28 -10.08
N GLY A 209 -2.20 21.49 -9.81
CA GLY A 209 -2.10 20.04 -9.70
C GLY A 209 -1.35 19.53 -8.46
N TRP A 210 -1.27 20.32 -7.39
CA TRP A 210 -0.53 20.02 -6.15
C TRP A 210 0.94 19.70 -6.38
N ILE A 211 1.55 20.34 -7.37
CA ILE A 211 3.00 20.30 -7.65
C ILE A 211 3.68 21.58 -7.13
N GLU A 212 2.96 22.70 -7.13
CA GLU A 212 3.45 24.00 -6.66
C GLU A 212 2.29 24.88 -6.17
N PRO A 213 2.54 25.97 -5.42
CA PRO A 213 1.50 26.87 -4.91
C PRO A 213 0.68 27.53 -6.01
N SER A 214 -0.61 27.78 -5.74
CA SER A 214 -1.55 28.36 -6.72
C SER A 214 -2.17 29.70 -6.32
N GLY A 215 -1.72 30.28 -5.20
CA GLY A 215 -2.23 31.55 -4.67
C GLY A 215 -3.63 31.45 -4.06
N GLN A 216 -4.23 32.58 -3.71
CA GLN A 216 -5.41 32.62 -2.84
C GLN A 216 -6.72 32.13 -3.50
N ASP A 217 -6.79 32.07 -4.82
CA ASP A 217 -8.00 31.74 -5.56
C ASP A 217 -8.49 30.29 -5.27
N GLY A 218 -9.76 30.17 -4.87
CA GLY A 218 -10.40 28.89 -4.51
C GLY A 218 -10.05 28.35 -3.11
N LYS A 219 -9.09 28.95 -2.39
CA LYS A 219 -8.73 28.56 -1.02
C LYS A 219 -9.79 28.98 0.00
N THR A 220 -9.73 28.38 1.20
CA THR A 220 -10.72 28.66 2.26
C THR A 220 -10.71 30.12 2.70
N THR A 221 -11.90 30.64 3.01
CA THR A 221 -12.09 31.98 3.58
C THR A 221 -12.07 31.97 5.12
N SER A 222 -12.13 30.78 5.74
CA SER A 222 -12.06 30.60 7.19
C SER A 222 -10.63 30.75 7.72
N LYS A 223 -10.46 31.10 9.00
CA LYS A 223 -9.12 31.20 9.63
C LYS A 223 -8.31 29.90 9.52
N SER A 224 -7.23 29.96 8.76
CA SER A 224 -6.31 28.85 8.49
C SER A 224 -4.99 29.39 7.92
N HIS A 225 -3.95 28.55 7.91
CA HIS A 225 -2.66 28.88 7.28
C HIS A 225 -2.82 29.23 5.79
N GLU A 226 -3.58 28.42 5.04
CA GLU A 226 -3.81 28.63 3.60
C GLU A 226 -4.50 29.97 3.29
N ARG A 227 -5.37 30.46 4.19
CA ARG A 227 -5.99 31.77 4.06
C ARG A 227 -5.00 32.89 4.36
N ASP A 228 -4.26 32.76 5.45
CA ASP A 228 -3.40 33.81 5.99
C ASP A 228 -2.15 34.05 5.12
N TYR A 229 -1.65 32.99 4.47
CA TYR A 229 -0.44 33.05 3.64
C TYR A 229 -0.69 32.85 2.14
N GLY A 230 -1.91 32.50 1.74
CA GLY A 230 -2.27 32.25 0.34
C GLY A 230 -1.79 30.91 -0.21
N TYR A 231 -1.18 30.06 0.63
CA TYR A 231 -0.77 28.70 0.26
C TYR A 231 -0.83 27.70 1.42
N GLY A 232 -0.97 26.42 1.10
CA GLY A 232 -0.80 25.31 2.05
C GLY A 232 0.43 24.48 1.68
N HIS A 233 1.05 23.83 2.66
CA HIS A 233 2.23 22.98 2.41
C HIS A 233 1.88 21.72 1.61
N GLU A 234 0.61 21.31 1.59
CA GLU A 234 0.13 20.20 0.75
C GLU A 234 0.13 20.53 -0.75
N GLU A 235 0.37 21.79 -1.14
CA GLU A 235 0.42 22.18 -2.56
C GLU A 235 1.63 21.63 -3.33
N TRP A 236 2.60 21.03 -2.65
CA TRP A 236 3.74 20.32 -3.27
C TRP A 236 3.63 18.79 -3.20
N LEU A 237 2.49 18.24 -2.76
CA LEU A 237 2.33 16.81 -2.46
C LEU A 237 2.57 15.86 -3.65
N PHE A 238 2.47 16.35 -4.89
CA PHE A 238 2.72 15.59 -6.12
C PHE A 238 3.92 16.09 -6.92
N ASP A 239 4.81 16.86 -6.30
CA ASP A 239 6.09 17.27 -6.88
C ASP A 239 7.11 16.12 -6.85
N PHE A 240 6.83 15.12 -7.68
CA PHE A 240 7.63 13.91 -7.77
C PHE A 240 8.96 14.08 -8.49
N ASN A 241 9.35 15.32 -8.85
CA ASN A 241 10.72 15.60 -9.27
C ASN A 241 11.69 15.58 -8.07
N LYS A 242 11.15 15.69 -6.84
CA LYS A 242 11.92 15.72 -5.60
C LYS A 242 11.82 14.40 -4.84
N VAL A 243 12.36 13.34 -5.44
CA VAL A 243 12.43 11.98 -4.88
C VAL A 243 13.81 11.72 -4.29
N ILE A 244 13.86 11.15 -3.08
CA ILE A 244 15.09 10.82 -2.36
C ILE A 244 15.00 9.35 -1.95
N ASP A 245 15.96 8.54 -2.41
CA ASP A 245 16.02 7.09 -2.15
C ASP A 245 14.71 6.35 -2.49
N GLY A 246 14.05 6.78 -3.57
CA GLY A 246 12.76 6.22 -4.02
C GLY A 246 11.54 6.70 -3.25
N TYR A 247 11.70 7.56 -2.23
CA TYR A 247 10.60 8.16 -1.47
C TYR A 247 10.38 9.61 -1.86
N HIS A 248 9.11 9.99 -1.94
CA HIS A 248 8.66 11.37 -1.93
C HIS A 248 8.23 11.76 -0.52
N TYR A 249 8.41 13.03 -0.17
CA TYR A 249 8.16 13.57 1.15
C TYR A 249 7.19 14.73 1.04
N GLY A 250 6.17 14.73 1.88
CA GLY A 250 5.09 15.70 1.81
C GLY A 250 4.60 16.13 3.18
N PHE A 251 3.63 17.02 3.15
CA PHE A 251 2.95 17.53 4.32
C PHE A 251 1.46 17.18 4.26
N LEU A 252 0.86 16.95 5.43
CA LEU A 252 -0.58 16.88 5.66
C LEU A 252 -0.93 17.61 6.96
N GLU A 253 -1.74 18.66 6.90
CA GLU A 253 -2.19 19.40 8.09
C GLU A 253 -2.91 18.50 9.12
N PRO A 254 -3.75 17.51 8.73
CA PRO A 254 -4.38 16.60 9.69
C PRO A 254 -3.39 15.78 10.54
N VAL A 255 -2.23 15.46 9.98
CA VAL A 255 -1.15 14.74 10.66
C VAL A 255 -0.40 15.69 11.59
N ASN A 256 -0.05 16.88 11.09
CA ASN A 256 0.70 17.90 11.84
C ASN A 256 0.05 18.22 13.20
N LYS A 257 -1.28 18.36 13.22
CA LYS A 257 -2.05 18.67 14.43
C LYS A 257 -1.93 17.62 15.53
N PHE A 258 -1.66 16.36 15.18
CA PHE A 258 -1.60 15.24 16.12
C PHE A 258 -0.41 14.31 15.81
N LEU A 259 0.76 14.87 15.49
CA LEU A 259 1.91 14.12 15.00
C LEU A 259 2.28 12.93 15.90
N SER A 260 2.33 13.14 17.22
CA SER A 260 2.67 12.09 18.19
C SER A 260 1.71 10.90 18.20
N LYS A 261 0.47 11.08 17.74
CA LYS A 261 -0.52 9.99 17.61
C LYS A 261 -0.23 9.09 16.40
N TYR A 262 0.39 9.65 15.35
CA TYR A 262 0.44 9.02 14.04
C TYR A 262 1.84 8.61 13.58
N VAL A 263 2.91 9.19 14.15
CA VAL A 263 4.31 8.85 13.81
C VAL A 263 4.54 7.33 13.85
N GLY A 264 5.15 6.82 12.80
CA GLY A 264 5.48 5.39 12.63
C GLY A 264 4.34 4.55 12.06
N ASN A 265 3.12 5.09 11.97
CA ASN A 265 2.00 4.40 11.33
C ASN A 265 2.01 4.62 9.80
N LYS A 266 1.36 3.70 9.09
CA LYS A 266 1.14 3.77 7.65
C LYS A 266 -0.34 3.82 7.31
N TYR A 267 -0.69 4.63 6.32
CA TYR A 267 -2.08 4.83 5.89
C TYR A 267 -2.22 4.77 4.37
N ASN A 268 -3.33 4.20 3.90
CA ASN A 268 -3.77 4.39 2.54
C ASN A 268 -4.64 5.64 2.56
N LEU A 269 -4.28 6.64 1.77
CA LEU A 269 -4.92 7.95 1.83
C LEU A 269 -5.73 8.22 0.58
N LEU A 270 -7.00 8.57 0.79
CA LEU A 270 -7.82 9.20 -0.21
C LEU A 270 -7.82 10.71 -0.02
N LEU A 271 -7.43 11.43 -1.05
CA LEU A 271 -7.27 12.86 -1.00
C LEU A 271 -8.48 13.54 -1.61
N TYR A 272 -9.07 14.48 -0.88
CA TYR A 272 -10.09 15.38 -1.41
C TYR A 272 -9.75 16.84 -1.10
N SER A 273 -10.29 17.74 -1.90
CA SER A 273 -10.19 19.18 -1.67
C SER A 273 -11.56 19.85 -1.82
N ILE A 274 -11.66 21.08 -1.32
CA ILE A 274 -12.87 21.90 -1.41
C ILE A 274 -12.49 23.19 -2.11
N ASN A 275 -13.12 23.47 -3.24
CA ASN A 275 -12.98 24.76 -3.91
C ASN A 275 -13.97 25.75 -3.29
N SER A 276 -13.48 26.84 -2.72
CA SER A 276 -14.34 27.81 -2.03
C SER A 276 -15.14 28.69 -2.98
N ASN A 277 -14.76 28.75 -4.26
CA ASN A 277 -15.48 29.53 -5.27
C ASN A 277 -16.83 28.91 -5.62
N ASP A 278 -16.88 27.58 -5.78
CA ASP A 278 -18.10 26.82 -6.11
C ASP A 278 -18.66 26.02 -4.92
N ARG A 279 -17.90 25.91 -3.82
CA ARG A 279 -18.19 25.16 -2.59
C ARG A 279 -18.32 23.65 -2.80
N ASN A 280 -17.86 23.14 -3.92
CA ASN A 280 -17.88 21.72 -4.25
C ASN A 280 -16.69 20.98 -3.66
N LYS A 281 -16.90 19.68 -3.39
CA LYS A 281 -15.85 18.75 -2.98
C LYS A 281 -15.34 18.02 -4.22
N TYR A 282 -14.03 17.82 -4.28
CA TYR A 282 -13.39 17.11 -5.39
C TYR A 282 -12.45 16.03 -4.88
N TRP A 283 -12.55 14.82 -5.44
CA TRP A 283 -11.56 13.77 -5.28
C TRP A 283 -10.31 14.12 -6.11
N ILE A 284 -9.13 14.02 -5.48
CA ILE A 284 -7.85 14.44 -6.06
C ILE A 284 -6.99 13.25 -6.46
N GLY A 285 -6.88 12.26 -5.59
CA GLY A 285 -6.09 11.06 -5.84
C GLY A 285 -5.97 10.16 -4.63
N GLN A 286 -5.23 9.07 -4.78
CA GLN A 286 -5.01 8.07 -3.75
C GLN A 286 -3.53 7.71 -3.63
N LEU A 287 -3.05 7.65 -2.39
CA LEU A 287 -1.70 7.27 -2.02
C LEU A 287 -1.73 5.96 -1.22
N LYS A 288 -0.83 5.02 -1.54
CA LYS A 288 -0.65 3.78 -0.77
C LYS A 288 0.48 3.92 0.24
N ASP A 289 0.36 3.18 1.34
CA ASP A 289 1.44 2.92 2.29
C ASP A 289 2.17 4.19 2.76
N VAL A 290 1.41 5.27 2.95
CA VAL A 290 1.92 6.57 3.38
C VAL A 290 2.34 6.49 4.84
N GLU A 291 3.64 6.58 5.07
CA GLU A 291 4.25 6.53 6.40
C GLU A 291 4.33 7.93 7.00
N VAL A 292 3.87 8.06 8.25
CA VAL A 292 4.05 9.29 9.02
C VAL A 292 5.44 9.31 9.65
N ILE A 293 6.21 10.35 9.34
CA ILE A 293 7.60 10.51 9.79
C ILE A 293 7.72 11.44 10.99
N ASP A 294 8.78 11.27 11.78
CA ASP A 294 9.09 12.15 12.90
C ASP A 294 9.83 13.43 12.46
N THR A 295 9.97 14.37 13.40
CA THR A 295 10.65 15.65 13.18
C THR A 295 12.14 15.48 12.85
N LEU A 296 12.81 14.45 13.38
CA LEU A 296 14.23 14.20 13.08
C LEU A 296 14.41 13.73 11.63
N ALA A 297 13.53 12.86 11.14
CA ALA A 297 13.46 12.46 9.75
C ALA A 297 13.18 13.68 8.85
N SER A 298 12.19 14.50 9.18
CA SER A 298 11.89 15.73 8.44
C SER A 298 13.09 16.67 8.35
N LEU A 299 13.81 16.93 9.44
CA LEU A 299 15.03 17.77 9.45
C LEU A 299 16.12 17.23 8.52
N ARG A 300 16.33 15.91 8.49
CA ARG A 300 17.29 15.30 7.56
C ARG A 300 16.90 15.57 6.10
N ILE A 301 15.63 15.42 5.76
CA ILE A 301 15.13 15.65 4.40
C ILE A 301 15.19 17.14 4.04
N ILE A 302 14.84 18.03 4.96
CA ILE A 302 14.98 19.48 4.78
C ILE A 302 16.43 19.85 4.43
N ASN A 303 17.42 19.23 5.08
CA ASN A 303 18.83 19.50 4.77
C ASN A 303 19.19 19.05 3.35
N ILE A 304 18.67 17.91 2.88
CA ILE A 304 18.84 17.46 1.49
C ILE A 304 18.19 18.46 0.53
N TYR A 305 16.96 18.91 0.83
CA TYR A 305 16.27 19.94 0.02
C TYR A 305 17.06 21.25 -0.04
N LYS A 306 17.72 21.65 1.05
CA LYS A 306 18.63 22.83 1.05
C LYS A 306 19.85 22.59 0.17
N THR A 307 20.52 21.46 0.32
CA THR A 307 21.72 21.12 -0.48
C THR A 307 21.41 21.06 -1.98
N ASN A 308 20.21 20.61 -2.35
CA ASN A 308 19.78 20.53 -3.74
C ASN A 308 19.19 21.85 -4.30
N GLY A 309 19.10 22.91 -3.49
CA GLY A 309 18.50 24.20 -3.90
C GLY A 309 16.97 24.20 -3.97
N TRP A 310 16.30 23.10 -3.61
CA TRP A 310 14.85 22.96 -3.70
C TRP A 310 14.08 23.85 -2.71
N ILE A 311 14.68 24.20 -1.56
CA ILE A 311 14.06 25.19 -0.66
C ILE A 311 14.01 26.58 -1.31
N ASP A 312 15.06 26.97 -2.03
CA ASP A 312 15.11 28.27 -2.70
C ASP A 312 14.13 28.32 -3.88
N GLU A 313 13.99 27.19 -4.60
CA GLU A 313 12.94 27.00 -5.60
C GLU A 313 11.53 27.17 -5.02
N MET A 314 11.21 26.51 -3.90
CA MET A 314 9.91 26.66 -3.22
C MET A 314 9.65 28.11 -2.80
N LYS A 315 10.68 28.83 -2.33
CA LYS A 315 10.56 30.25 -1.97
C LYS A 315 10.32 31.13 -3.20
N SER A 316 11.03 30.86 -4.30
CA SER A 316 10.86 31.59 -5.55
C SER A 316 9.45 31.40 -6.14
N GLN A 317 8.88 30.20 -6.03
CA GLN A 317 7.49 29.93 -6.43
C GLN A 317 6.50 30.81 -5.64
N LEU A 318 6.68 30.96 -4.33
CA LEU A 318 5.86 31.85 -3.50
C LEU A 318 6.03 33.32 -3.90
N GLU A 319 7.26 33.77 -4.13
CA GLU A 319 7.57 35.15 -4.55
C GLU A 319 6.97 35.49 -5.92
N SER A 320 6.95 34.53 -6.85
CA SER A 320 6.34 34.69 -8.17
C SER A 320 4.83 34.96 -8.12
N LEU A 321 4.18 34.54 -7.02
CA LEU A 321 2.77 34.78 -6.72
C LEU A 321 2.55 36.00 -5.79
N HIS A 322 3.61 36.77 -5.53
CA HIS A 322 3.64 37.87 -4.57
C HIS A 322 3.26 37.44 -3.14
N LEU A 323 3.56 36.20 -2.76
CA LEU A 323 3.36 35.67 -1.40
C LEU A 323 4.62 35.81 -0.56
N ASN A 324 4.46 35.81 0.77
CA ASN A 324 5.58 35.93 1.70
C ASN A 324 6.35 34.60 1.82
N SER A 325 7.47 34.47 1.11
CA SER A 325 8.35 33.28 1.15
C SER A 325 8.99 33.03 2.52
N SER A 326 9.18 34.07 3.34
CA SER A 326 9.71 33.93 4.70
C SER A 326 8.76 33.19 5.65
N SER A 327 7.50 33.01 5.26
CA SER A 327 6.55 32.18 6.01
C SER A 327 7.00 30.71 6.14
N LEU A 328 7.86 30.21 5.25
CA LEU A 328 8.43 28.86 5.32
C LEU A 328 9.52 28.72 6.39
N ASN A 329 10.22 29.80 6.75
CA ASN A 329 11.44 29.73 7.57
C ASN A 329 11.21 29.02 8.90
N LYS A 330 10.11 29.35 9.59
CA LYS A 330 9.76 28.71 10.86
C LYS A 330 9.48 27.21 10.72
N TRP A 331 8.84 26.79 9.63
CA TRP A 331 8.54 25.37 9.39
C TRP A 331 9.80 24.58 9.05
N ILE A 332 10.76 25.21 8.37
CA ILE A 332 12.08 24.68 8.08
C ILE A 332 12.88 24.52 9.38
N GLU A 333 12.92 25.55 10.22
CA GLU A 333 13.64 25.57 11.50
C GLU A 333 13.06 24.55 12.50
N ASP A 334 11.72 24.49 12.60
CA ASP A 334 11.01 23.56 13.51
C ASP A 334 11.02 22.11 13.00
N GLY A 335 11.52 21.83 11.80
CA GLY A 335 11.51 20.48 11.22
C GLY A 335 10.11 19.97 10.86
N LYS A 336 9.20 20.86 10.50
CA LYS A 336 7.78 20.55 10.26
C LYS A 336 7.34 20.62 8.80
N LEU A 337 8.27 20.91 7.89
CA LEU A 337 7.96 21.01 6.46
C LEU A 337 7.45 19.68 5.88
N PHE A 338 7.91 18.56 6.42
CA PHE A 338 7.46 17.22 6.02
C PHE A 338 6.96 16.43 7.23
N ASN A 339 5.85 15.72 7.06
CA ASN A 339 5.29 14.83 8.08
C ASN A 339 4.83 13.48 7.53
N ILE A 340 4.94 13.26 6.23
CA ILE A 340 4.69 11.98 5.58
C ILE A 340 5.76 11.66 4.54
N ARG A 341 5.91 10.36 4.25
CA ARG A 341 6.63 9.86 3.08
C ARG A 341 5.90 8.69 2.42
N PHE A 342 6.11 8.50 1.14
CA PHE A 342 5.58 7.36 0.38
C PHE A 342 6.44 7.15 -0.87
N LYS A 343 6.45 5.96 -1.49
CA LYS A 343 7.20 5.80 -2.73
C LYS A 343 6.46 6.44 -3.88
N ALA A 344 7.19 7.04 -4.82
CA ALA A 344 6.57 7.67 -5.99
C ALA A 344 5.80 6.67 -6.88
N ILE A 345 6.12 5.37 -6.80
CA ILE A 345 5.42 4.28 -7.47
C ILE A 345 4.13 3.85 -6.73
N ASP A 346 3.98 4.22 -5.46
CA ASP A 346 2.83 3.89 -4.61
C ASP A 346 1.67 4.89 -4.78
N LEU A 347 1.77 5.81 -5.75
CA LEU A 347 0.64 6.59 -6.23
C LEU A 347 -0.34 5.66 -6.96
N ILE A 348 -1.42 5.29 -6.29
CA ILE A 348 -2.42 4.36 -6.83
C ILE A 348 -3.19 5.01 -7.98
N LYS A 349 -3.59 6.29 -7.79
CA LYS A 349 -4.39 7.02 -8.76
C LYS A 349 -4.23 8.52 -8.56
N TYR A 350 -3.82 9.25 -9.59
CA TYR A 350 -3.98 10.71 -9.64
C TYR A 350 -4.97 11.02 -10.75
N PHE A 351 -6.08 11.69 -10.42
CA PHE A 351 -7.14 11.89 -11.41
C PHE A 351 -6.73 12.87 -12.52
N GLY A 352 -5.66 13.64 -12.34
CA GLY A 352 -5.15 14.63 -13.31
C GLY A 352 -6.04 15.87 -13.43
N THR A 353 -7.36 15.68 -13.43
CA THR A 353 -8.41 16.68 -13.23
C THR A 353 -9.22 16.26 -11.99
N PRO A 354 -9.45 17.16 -11.01
CA PRO A 354 -10.24 16.83 -9.82
C PRO A 354 -11.63 16.30 -10.20
N LYS A 355 -12.02 15.12 -9.67
CA LYS A 355 -13.35 14.52 -9.93
C LYS A 355 -14.35 15.08 -8.92
N LEU A 356 -15.50 15.59 -9.38
CA LEU A 356 -16.55 16.06 -8.48
C LEU A 356 -17.03 14.90 -7.59
N VAL A 357 -17.15 15.13 -6.28
CA VAL A 357 -17.70 14.14 -5.35
C VAL A 357 -19.21 14.05 -5.57
N ASP A 358 -19.73 12.84 -5.77
CA ASP A 358 -21.16 12.61 -5.94
C ASP A 358 -21.93 13.07 -4.69
N PRO A 359 -23.05 13.80 -4.81
CA PRO A 359 -23.86 14.22 -3.66
C PRO A 359 -24.35 13.06 -2.77
N SER A 360 -24.50 11.86 -3.32
CA SER A 360 -24.88 10.63 -2.59
C SER A 360 -23.71 9.99 -1.81
N ASP A 361 -22.46 10.39 -2.08
CA ASP A 361 -21.28 9.90 -1.39
C ASP A 361 -21.17 10.54 0.01
N ASN A 362 -21.55 9.77 1.03
CA ASN A 362 -21.58 10.19 2.42
C ASN A 362 -20.28 9.89 3.20
N ARG A 363 -19.21 9.44 2.53
CA ARG A 363 -17.95 9.06 3.22
C ARG A 363 -17.21 10.24 3.84
N ILE A 364 -17.39 11.46 3.31
CA ILE A 364 -16.83 12.68 3.88
C ILE A 364 -17.74 13.18 5.02
N THR A 365 -17.52 12.65 6.22
CA THR A 365 -18.31 12.97 7.43
C THR A 365 -17.95 14.31 8.09
N SER A 366 -16.79 14.88 7.76
CA SER A 366 -16.33 16.18 8.28
C SER A 366 -15.47 16.90 7.25
N THR A 367 -15.64 18.22 7.16
CA THR A 367 -14.85 19.10 6.28
C THR A 367 -13.60 19.68 6.96
N ARG A 368 -13.37 19.36 8.24
CA ARG A 368 -12.17 19.81 8.97
C ARG A 368 -10.94 18.99 8.54
N TYR A 369 -9.76 19.57 8.74
CA TYR A 369 -8.48 18.87 8.53
C TYR A 369 -8.29 17.75 9.59
N ASN A 370 -8.89 16.59 9.33
CA ASN A 370 -8.83 15.38 10.13
C ASN A 370 -8.48 14.16 9.23
N LEU A 371 -7.90 13.12 9.83
CA LEU A 371 -7.81 11.78 9.23
C LEU A 371 -9.12 11.05 9.52
N LEU A 372 -9.97 10.88 8.50
CA LEU A 372 -11.28 10.23 8.65
C LEU A 372 -11.16 8.72 8.41
N ASP A 373 -11.72 7.92 9.31
CA ASP A 373 -11.78 6.46 9.19
C ASP A 373 -12.71 6.01 8.06
N VAL A 374 -12.30 4.99 7.31
CA VAL A 374 -13.14 4.35 6.28
C VAL A 374 -13.01 2.83 6.38
N GLU A 375 -14.14 2.15 6.59
CA GLU A 375 -14.20 0.69 6.72
C GLU A 375 -14.10 -0.06 5.37
N GLN A 376 -14.41 0.63 4.28
CA GLN A 376 -14.41 0.07 2.93
C GLN A 376 -13.12 0.40 2.16
N ASN A 377 -12.89 -0.33 1.07
CA ASN A 377 -11.92 0.05 0.06
C ASN A 377 -12.16 1.51 -0.36
N ILE A 378 -11.06 2.25 -0.39
CA ILE A 378 -11.03 3.64 -0.83
C ILE A 378 -11.40 3.70 -2.31
N ILE A 379 -12.67 3.99 -2.63
CA ILE A 379 -13.30 4.52 -3.87
C ILE A 379 -12.96 3.80 -5.20
N PRO A 380 -13.96 3.50 -6.06
CA PRO A 380 -13.89 2.37 -6.96
C PRO A 380 -12.70 2.49 -7.91
N GLU A 381 -12.00 1.36 -8.10
CA GLU A 381 -11.30 1.15 -9.36
C GLU A 381 -12.28 1.60 -10.45
N ASP A 382 -11.83 2.44 -11.41
CA ASP A 382 -12.70 2.61 -12.58
C ASP A 382 -12.85 1.17 -13.08
N ASP A 383 -14.05 0.59 -13.01
CA ASP A 383 -14.21 -0.80 -13.43
C ASP A 383 -13.85 -0.76 -14.90
N PRO A 384 -12.74 -1.39 -15.33
CA PRO A 384 -12.39 -1.36 -16.74
C PRO A 384 -13.47 -2.07 -17.59
N ASN A 385 -14.42 -2.76 -16.94
CA ASN A 385 -15.62 -3.35 -17.53
C ASN A 385 -16.88 -2.51 -17.30
N GLU A 386 -16.80 -1.30 -16.74
CA GLU A 386 -17.95 -0.38 -16.68
C GLU A 386 -18.39 -0.10 -18.12
N GLU A 387 -19.56 -0.63 -18.48
CA GLU A 387 -20.07 -0.54 -19.84
C GLU A 387 -20.47 0.91 -20.15
N PHE A 388 -20.26 1.30 -21.41
CA PHE A 388 -20.78 2.57 -21.90
C PHE A 388 -22.31 2.61 -21.74
N ASP A 389 -22.80 3.54 -20.90
CA ASP A 389 -24.23 3.80 -20.76
C ASP A 389 -24.58 5.21 -21.26
N ILE A 390 -25.15 5.27 -22.46
CA ILE A 390 -25.62 6.52 -23.09
C ILE A 390 -26.66 7.25 -22.25
N ASN A 391 -27.41 6.54 -21.39
CA ASN A 391 -28.48 7.12 -20.56
C ASN A 391 -27.93 7.95 -19.38
N THR A 392 -26.62 7.88 -19.10
CA THR A 392 -25.95 8.77 -18.14
C THR A 392 -25.62 10.14 -18.73
N GLY A 393 -25.82 10.33 -20.05
CA GLY A 393 -25.66 11.61 -20.73
C GLY A 393 -26.69 12.66 -20.29
N ASN A 394 -26.39 13.93 -20.52
CA ASN A 394 -27.33 15.04 -20.33
C ASN A 394 -27.82 15.52 -21.70
N ASP A 395 -29.13 15.75 -21.83
CA ASP A 395 -29.80 16.20 -23.06
C ASP A 395 -29.52 17.66 -23.44
N GLY A 396 -28.75 18.39 -22.62
CA GLY A 396 -28.23 19.72 -22.95
C GLY A 396 -29.15 20.90 -22.62
N GLU A 397 -30.25 20.66 -21.89
CA GLU A 397 -31.19 21.73 -21.50
C GLU A 397 -30.66 22.64 -20.38
N VAL A 398 -29.58 22.24 -19.69
CA VAL A 398 -28.92 23.06 -18.66
C VAL A 398 -27.76 23.85 -19.28
N PRO A 399 -27.67 25.18 -19.10
CA PRO A 399 -26.55 25.98 -19.61
C PRO A 399 -25.20 25.40 -19.16
N TYR A 400 -24.26 25.24 -20.08
CA TYR A 400 -22.91 24.77 -19.82
C TYR A 400 -22.09 25.84 -19.07
N ASN A 401 -22.47 26.12 -17.82
CA ASN A 401 -21.82 27.08 -16.93
C ASN A 401 -20.56 26.49 -16.28
N ARG A 402 -19.71 25.80 -17.05
CA ARG A 402 -18.35 25.51 -16.63
C ARG A 402 -17.46 26.60 -17.19
N GLY A 403 -17.13 27.57 -16.35
CA GLY A 403 -16.13 28.58 -16.69
C GLY A 403 -14.85 27.91 -17.18
N PRO A 404 -14.13 28.51 -18.15
CA PRO A 404 -12.91 27.92 -18.68
C PRO A 404 -11.90 27.74 -17.53
N VAL A 405 -11.62 26.48 -17.19
CA VAL A 405 -10.50 26.14 -16.32
C VAL A 405 -9.24 26.52 -17.11
N ARG A 406 -8.73 27.73 -16.89
CA ARG A 406 -7.42 28.16 -17.42
C ARG A 406 -6.38 27.19 -16.86
N ARG A 407 -5.95 26.23 -17.69
CA ARG A 407 -4.75 25.42 -17.43
C ARG A 407 -3.56 26.37 -17.54
N ILE A 408 -2.83 26.54 -16.44
CA ILE A 408 -1.87 27.64 -16.27
C ILE A 408 -0.51 27.25 -16.85
N PHE A 409 0.03 28.17 -17.64
CA PHE A 409 1.27 28.17 -18.44
C PHE A 409 2.56 27.64 -17.78
N HIS A 410 2.66 27.56 -16.44
CA HIS A 410 3.92 27.18 -15.78
C HIS A 410 4.21 25.67 -15.86
N ARG A 411 3.17 24.83 -15.75
CA ARG A 411 3.26 23.37 -15.95
C ARG A 411 3.80 23.01 -17.34
N GLU A 412 3.50 23.80 -18.36
CA GLU A 412 3.99 23.56 -19.72
C GLU A 412 5.51 23.79 -19.80
N ILE A 413 6.02 24.83 -19.15
CA ILE A 413 7.46 25.17 -19.14
C ILE A 413 8.28 24.07 -18.44
N GLU A 414 7.84 23.59 -17.28
CA GLU A 414 8.55 22.51 -16.55
C GLU A 414 8.48 21.17 -17.29
N LEU A 415 7.31 20.82 -17.85
CA LEU A 415 7.15 19.62 -18.67
C LEU A 415 8.03 19.67 -19.91
N GLU A 416 8.18 20.85 -20.53
CA GLU A 416 9.05 21.08 -21.69
C GLU A 416 10.53 20.93 -21.33
N GLN A 417 11.00 21.48 -20.19
CA GLN A 417 12.37 21.29 -19.73
C GLN A 417 12.70 19.81 -19.50
N LYS A 418 11.81 19.09 -18.79
CA LYS A 418 11.97 17.66 -18.52
C LYS A 418 11.89 16.82 -19.81
N HIS A 419 11.05 17.21 -20.76
CA HIS A 419 10.96 16.56 -22.07
C HIS A 419 12.27 16.74 -22.83
N ASN A 420 12.84 17.94 -22.87
CA ASN A 420 14.13 18.22 -23.51
C ASN A 420 15.26 17.38 -22.91
N GLU A 421 15.36 17.30 -21.58
CA GLU A 421 16.36 16.48 -20.91
C GLU A 421 16.19 14.98 -21.24
N MET A 422 14.96 14.47 -21.18
CA MET A 422 14.67 13.08 -21.51
C MET A 422 14.98 12.78 -22.98
N SER A 423 14.68 13.71 -23.89
CA SER A 423 14.98 13.62 -25.32
C SER A 423 16.49 13.53 -25.57
N ASP A 424 17.30 14.39 -24.93
CA ASP A 424 18.76 14.35 -25.03
C ASP A 424 19.35 13.01 -24.56
N LYS A 425 18.96 12.58 -23.35
CA LYS A 425 19.47 11.36 -22.73
C LYS A 425 19.03 10.11 -23.47
N PHE A 426 17.76 10.03 -23.88
CA PHE A 426 17.23 8.87 -24.59
C PHE A 426 17.81 8.77 -26.01
N LEU A 427 18.01 9.88 -26.71
CA LEU A 427 18.71 9.91 -28.00
C LEU A 427 20.13 9.34 -27.88
N LYS A 428 20.87 9.77 -26.86
CA LYS A 428 22.24 9.29 -26.60
C LYS A 428 22.26 7.79 -26.26
N PHE A 429 21.29 7.33 -25.47
CA PHE A 429 21.12 5.92 -25.15
C PHE A 429 20.90 5.09 -26.42
N LEU A 430 19.93 5.47 -27.27
CA LEU A 430 19.62 4.73 -28.49
C LEU A 430 20.81 4.68 -29.46
N LYS A 431 21.55 5.78 -29.64
CA LYS A 431 22.76 5.81 -30.49
C LYS A 431 23.86 4.89 -29.96
N THR A 432 24.01 4.80 -28.65
CA THR A 432 24.98 3.89 -28.02
C THR A 432 24.56 2.43 -28.18
N LYS A 433 23.26 2.14 -27.99
CA LYS A 433 22.71 0.78 -28.05
C LYS A 433 22.64 0.23 -29.48
N TYR A 434 22.40 1.09 -30.47
CA TYR A 434 22.23 0.72 -31.87
C TYR A 434 23.19 1.53 -32.76
N PRO A 435 24.51 1.26 -32.68
CA PRO A 435 25.53 2.08 -33.37
C PRO A 435 25.45 2.01 -34.89
N ASP A 436 24.92 0.92 -35.45
CA ASP A 436 24.80 0.69 -36.89
C ASP A 436 23.49 1.23 -37.48
N GLU A 437 22.58 1.74 -36.64
CA GLU A 437 21.28 2.28 -37.06
C GLU A 437 21.26 3.81 -37.07
N ILE A 438 20.37 4.39 -37.89
CA ILE A 438 20.23 5.85 -37.93
C ILE A 438 19.23 6.29 -36.86
N VAL A 439 19.71 7.00 -35.84
CA VAL A 439 18.88 7.59 -34.79
C VAL A 439 18.90 9.12 -34.89
N LYS A 440 17.74 9.73 -35.12
CA LYS A 440 17.57 11.18 -35.25
C LYS A 440 16.40 11.66 -34.42
N ARG A 441 16.48 12.88 -33.89
CA ARG A 441 15.38 13.56 -33.20
C ARG A 441 14.73 14.61 -34.08
N GLU A 442 13.52 15.04 -33.72
CA GLU A 442 12.83 16.19 -34.31
C GLU A 442 12.63 16.04 -35.84
N CYS A 443 12.40 14.81 -36.29
CA CYS A 443 12.25 14.49 -37.70
C CYS A 443 10.96 15.07 -38.24
N ARG A 444 11.04 15.88 -39.30
CA ARG A 444 9.88 16.54 -39.90
C ARG A 444 8.93 15.52 -40.51
N THR A 445 7.64 15.72 -40.27
CA THR A 445 6.53 15.03 -40.94
C THR A 445 5.54 16.06 -41.51
N CYS A 446 4.40 15.61 -42.04
CA CYS A 446 3.40 16.47 -42.66
C CYS A 446 2.92 17.60 -41.74
N GLY A 447 2.66 18.78 -42.31
CA GLY A 447 2.08 19.92 -41.57
C GLY A 447 3.05 20.60 -40.58
N SER A 448 4.36 20.58 -40.85
CA SER A 448 5.41 21.17 -39.99
C SER A 448 5.60 20.48 -38.62
N LYS A 449 4.97 19.31 -38.43
CA LYS A 449 5.06 18.52 -37.21
C LYS A 449 6.40 17.79 -37.14
N ARG A 450 6.79 17.40 -35.93
CA ARG A 450 8.06 16.73 -35.68
C ARG A 450 7.85 15.53 -34.78
N ILE A 451 8.45 14.42 -35.17
CA ILE A 451 8.51 13.21 -34.36
C ILE A 451 9.67 13.37 -33.40
N ASP A 452 9.43 13.15 -32.10
CA ASP A 452 10.44 13.35 -31.05
C ASP A 452 11.73 12.60 -31.39
N ILE A 453 11.68 11.28 -31.60
CA ILE A 453 12.81 10.48 -32.08
C ILE A 453 12.38 9.44 -33.11
N VAL A 454 13.19 9.26 -34.15
CA VAL A 454 13.06 8.22 -35.17
C VAL A 454 14.34 7.38 -35.19
N ARG A 455 14.15 6.05 -35.10
CA ARG A 455 15.21 5.06 -35.34
C ARG A 455 14.92 4.33 -36.64
N LYS A 456 15.82 4.42 -37.61
CA LYS A 456 15.70 3.71 -38.88
C LYS A 456 16.53 2.43 -38.84
N THR A 457 15.82 1.31 -38.88
CA THR A 457 16.38 -0.05 -38.98
C THR A 457 16.49 -0.46 -40.45
N ASN A 458 16.97 -1.68 -40.68
CA ASN A 458 16.90 -2.36 -41.99
C ASN A 458 15.46 -2.70 -42.42
N GLU A 459 14.55 -2.94 -41.47
CA GLU A 459 13.16 -3.34 -41.72
C GLU A 459 12.21 -2.14 -41.88
N GLY A 460 12.57 -0.98 -41.33
CA GLY A 460 11.76 0.22 -41.39
C GLY A 460 12.02 1.20 -40.24
N ASN A 461 11.16 2.21 -40.11
CA ASN A 461 11.30 3.21 -39.06
C ASN A 461 10.55 2.82 -37.79
N ILE A 462 11.14 3.09 -36.64
CA ILE A 462 10.49 3.04 -35.33
C ILE A 462 10.35 4.47 -34.83
N PHE A 463 9.13 4.86 -34.51
CA PHE A 463 8.83 6.20 -33.98
C PHE A 463 8.73 6.14 -32.46
N TYR A 464 9.40 7.09 -31.80
CA TYR A 464 9.36 7.26 -30.36
C TYR A 464 8.70 8.60 -30.04
N GLU A 465 7.69 8.58 -29.19
CA GLU A 465 6.99 9.76 -28.67
C GLU A 465 7.26 9.88 -27.16
N ILE A 466 7.86 10.98 -26.74
CA ILE A 466 8.35 11.22 -25.38
C ILE A 466 7.28 11.98 -24.60
N LYS A 467 6.90 11.47 -23.42
CA LYS A 467 5.94 12.11 -22.50
C LYS A 467 6.39 12.06 -21.05
N THR A 468 6.41 13.23 -20.43
CA THR A 468 6.94 13.48 -19.08
C THR A 468 5.84 13.72 -18.04
N TYR A 469 4.61 13.29 -18.29
CA TYR A 469 3.54 13.36 -17.29
C TYR A 469 3.76 12.36 -16.16
N ASN A 470 3.31 12.72 -14.96
CA ASN A 470 3.37 11.86 -13.77
C ASN A 470 2.45 10.64 -13.86
N ASP A 471 1.37 10.72 -14.63
CA ASP A 471 0.42 9.63 -14.85
C ASP A 471 0.67 8.95 -16.22
N PRO A 472 1.00 7.63 -16.25
CA PRO A 472 1.26 6.89 -17.49
C PRO A 472 0.09 6.88 -18.47
N ILE A 473 -1.17 6.84 -18.00
CA ILE A 473 -2.35 6.85 -18.87
C ILE A 473 -2.51 8.22 -19.55
N THR A 474 -2.24 9.30 -18.84
CA THR A 474 -2.19 10.65 -19.40
C THR A 474 -1.08 10.79 -20.44
N SER A 475 0.12 10.22 -20.18
CA SER A 475 1.20 10.14 -21.17
C SER A 475 0.73 9.41 -22.43
N LEU A 476 0.14 8.23 -22.29
CA LEU A 476 -0.40 7.45 -23.41
C LEU A 476 -1.44 8.27 -24.20
N ARG A 477 -2.45 8.83 -23.52
CA ARG A 477 -3.55 9.60 -24.14
C ARG A 477 -3.03 10.76 -24.98
N ASN A 478 -2.04 11.49 -24.48
CA ASN A 478 -1.46 12.63 -25.20
C ASN A 478 -0.51 12.21 -26.33
N ALA A 479 0.17 11.07 -26.20
CA ALA A 479 1.07 10.55 -27.23
C ALA A 479 0.32 9.92 -28.41
N LEU A 480 -0.77 9.18 -28.15
CA LEU A 480 -1.51 8.43 -29.18
C LEU A 480 -1.94 9.31 -30.36
N GLY A 481 -2.54 10.48 -30.09
CA GLY A 481 -2.96 11.38 -31.17
C GLY A 481 -1.80 11.84 -32.05
N GLN A 482 -0.66 12.17 -31.44
CA GLN A 482 0.53 12.66 -32.14
C GLN A 482 1.18 11.53 -32.95
N ILE A 483 1.50 10.41 -32.30
CA ILE A 483 2.23 9.32 -32.93
C ILE A 483 1.41 8.63 -34.03
N PHE A 484 0.09 8.55 -33.89
CA PHE A 484 -0.80 8.04 -34.95
C PHE A 484 -0.89 9.00 -36.12
N GLU A 485 -0.96 10.31 -35.87
CA GLU A 485 -0.92 11.28 -36.94
C GLU A 485 0.39 11.18 -37.72
N TYR A 486 1.52 11.04 -37.04
CA TYR A 486 2.83 10.90 -37.69
C TYR A 486 2.94 9.63 -38.53
N ALA A 487 2.38 8.51 -38.05
CA ALA A 487 2.48 7.22 -38.70
C ALA A 487 1.48 7.03 -39.84
N PHE A 488 0.26 7.58 -39.70
CA PHE A 488 -0.89 7.21 -40.53
C PHE A 488 -1.46 8.34 -41.38
N TYR A 489 -1.28 9.62 -41.01
CA TYR A 489 -1.89 10.72 -41.76
C TYR A 489 -1.12 11.05 -43.06
N PRO A 490 -1.83 11.38 -44.17
CA PRO A 490 -3.27 11.24 -44.36
C PRO A 490 -3.70 9.81 -44.71
N SER A 491 -2.78 8.99 -45.24
CA SER A 491 -3.01 7.57 -45.58
C SER A 491 -1.65 6.88 -45.78
N LYS A 492 -0.78 6.96 -44.76
CA LYS A 492 0.59 6.45 -44.80
C LYS A 492 0.79 5.31 -43.80
N ARG A 493 1.95 4.65 -43.89
CA ARG A 493 2.46 3.72 -42.88
C ARG A 493 3.98 3.90 -42.79
N ASP A 494 4.38 5.05 -42.26
CA ASP A 494 5.79 5.47 -42.27
C ASP A 494 6.63 4.80 -41.16
N ALA A 495 5.99 4.06 -40.25
CA ALA A 495 6.63 3.34 -39.15
C ALA A 495 6.20 1.87 -39.08
N ILE A 496 7.15 0.99 -38.75
CA ILE A 496 6.94 -0.43 -38.48
C ILE A 496 6.64 -0.71 -37.00
N SER A 497 6.95 0.26 -36.11
CA SER A 497 6.60 0.19 -34.70
C SER A 497 6.51 1.59 -34.09
N LEU A 498 5.60 1.75 -33.15
CA LEU A 498 5.33 2.95 -32.40
C LEU A 498 5.71 2.71 -30.93
N ARG A 499 6.46 3.62 -30.33
CA ARG A 499 6.93 3.50 -28.95
C ARG A 499 6.63 4.77 -28.18
N ILE A 500 5.92 4.64 -27.08
CA ILE A 500 5.68 5.76 -26.15
C ILE A 500 6.72 5.65 -25.04
N VAL A 501 7.48 6.71 -24.82
CA VAL A 501 8.60 6.75 -23.88
C VAL A 501 8.23 7.64 -22.72
N SER A 502 8.36 7.13 -21.50
CA SER A 502 8.11 7.89 -20.28
C SER A 502 9.12 7.59 -19.19
N HIS A 503 9.25 8.52 -18.26
CA HIS A 503 10.02 8.37 -17.03
C HIS A 503 9.25 7.63 -15.92
N ARG A 504 8.08 7.07 -16.25
CA ARG A 504 7.21 6.34 -15.31
C ARG A 504 6.99 4.90 -15.75
N PRO A 505 7.01 3.93 -14.81
CA PRO A 505 6.74 2.53 -15.12
C PRO A 505 5.29 2.32 -15.57
N PRO A 506 5.02 1.33 -16.45
CA PRO A 506 3.67 1.01 -16.84
C PRO A 506 2.90 0.30 -15.72
N THR A 507 1.64 0.67 -15.51
CA THR A 507 0.71 -0.05 -14.62
C THR A 507 0.17 -1.29 -15.30
N GLU A 508 -0.40 -2.24 -14.54
CA GLU A 508 -1.03 -3.46 -15.10
C GLU A 508 -2.20 -3.12 -16.04
N ASN A 509 -2.99 -2.10 -15.72
CA ASN A 509 -4.08 -1.66 -16.59
C ASN A 509 -3.55 -1.02 -17.89
N LEU A 510 -2.44 -0.27 -17.83
CA LEU A 510 -1.81 0.26 -19.03
C LEU A 510 -1.28 -0.87 -19.93
N LYS A 511 -0.69 -1.93 -19.35
CA LYS A 511 -0.24 -3.10 -20.10
C LYS A 511 -1.39 -3.76 -20.86
N LYS A 512 -2.50 -4.04 -20.17
CA LYS A 512 -3.72 -4.59 -20.78
C LYS A 512 -4.27 -3.69 -21.88
N TYR A 513 -4.27 -2.37 -21.65
CA TYR A 513 -4.76 -1.43 -22.64
C TYR A 513 -3.90 -1.39 -23.91
N ILE A 514 -2.57 -1.39 -23.77
CA ILE A 514 -1.65 -1.46 -24.93
C ILE A 514 -1.82 -2.78 -25.68
N GLN A 515 -1.96 -3.91 -24.96
CA GLN A 515 -2.24 -5.21 -25.59
C GLN A 515 -3.52 -5.15 -26.42
N HIS A 516 -4.60 -4.61 -25.87
CA HIS A 516 -5.85 -4.47 -26.61
C HIS A 516 -5.73 -3.51 -27.81
N LEU A 517 -5.02 -2.39 -27.68
CA LEU A 517 -4.77 -1.50 -28.82
C LEU A 517 -4.01 -2.21 -29.94
N ASN A 518 -3.04 -3.06 -29.62
CA ASN A 518 -2.30 -3.87 -30.60
C ASN A 518 -3.17 -4.92 -31.32
N GLU A 519 -4.32 -5.30 -30.77
CA GLU A 519 -5.30 -6.15 -31.47
C GLU A 519 -6.11 -5.35 -32.51
N ILE A 520 -6.19 -4.03 -32.34
CA ILE A 520 -7.00 -3.12 -33.18
C ILE A 520 -6.14 -2.48 -34.27
N ILE A 521 -4.87 -2.17 -33.98
CA ILE A 521 -3.97 -1.48 -34.91
C ILE A 521 -2.96 -2.45 -35.51
N ASP A 522 -2.77 -2.37 -36.83
CA ASP A 522 -1.81 -3.20 -37.57
C ASP A 522 -0.33 -2.82 -37.35
N THR A 523 -0.02 -1.87 -36.47
CA THR A 523 1.35 -1.38 -36.24
C THR A 523 1.69 -1.49 -34.75
N PRO A 524 2.66 -2.34 -34.36
CA PRO A 524 2.99 -2.59 -32.96
C PRO A 524 3.26 -1.32 -32.16
N LEU A 525 2.40 -1.03 -31.20
CA LEU A 525 2.52 -0.01 -30.18
C LEU A 525 3.12 -0.62 -28.92
N GLY A 526 4.19 -0.01 -28.41
CA GLY A 526 4.78 -0.38 -27.13
C GLY A 526 5.01 0.81 -26.21
N TYR A 527 5.38 0.51 -24.97
CA TYR A 527 5.67 1.51 -23.96
C TYR A 527 7.01 1.25 -23.29
N ILE A 528 7.84 2.29 -23.19
CA ILE A 528 9.18 2.25 -22.66
C ILE A 528 9.25 3.11 -21.40
N HIS A 529 9.62 2.49 -20.29
CA HIS A 529 10.04 3.18 -19.08
C HIS A 529 11.55 3.44 -19.14
N PHE A 530 11.92 4.71 -19.31
CA PHE A 530 13.31 5.17 -19.35
C PHE A 530 13.67 5.89 -18.06
N ASP A 531 14.68 5.38 -17.35
CA ASP A 531 15.24 6.00 -16.16
C ASP A 531 16.23 7.10 -16.61
N ILE A 532 15.81 8.35 -16.37
CA ILE A 532 16.55 9.56 -16.75
C ILE A 532 17.86 9.68 -15.97
N ASP A 533 17.90 9.24 -14.72
CA ASP A 533 19.08 9.41 -13.85
C ASP A 533 20.15 8.38 -14.19
N ASN A 534 19.73 7.14 -14.40
CA ASN A 534 20.62 6.03 -14.71
C ASN A 534 20.85 5.82 -16.22
N ASN A 535 20.17 6.58 -17.07
CA ASN A 535 20.23 6.51 -18.55
C ASN A 535 19.99 5.10 -19.09
N LEU A 536 18.96 4.41 -18.62
CA LEU A 536 18.66 3.03 -19.02
C LEU A 536 17.17 2.78 -19.20
N ILE A 537 16.84 1.79 -20.04
CA ILE A 537 15.47 1.25 -20.13
C ILE A 537 15.27 0.28 -18.98
N VAL A 538 14.32 0.58 -18.10
CA VAL A 538 13.94 -0.28 -16.98
C VAL A 538 12.92 -1.33 -17.42
N THR A 539 12.00 -0.94 -18.29
CA THR A 539 10.92 -1.82 -18.78
C THR A 539 10.51 -1.40 -20.18
N GLU A 540 10.30 -2.39 -21.05
CA GLU A 540 9.69 -2.24 -22.38
C GLU A 540 8.61 -3.29 -22.52
N ILE A 541 7.40 -2.87 -22.92
CA ILE A 541 6.23 -3.73 -23.15
C ILE A 541 5.67 -3.54 -24.55
#